data_AF-A0ABD2NFV0-F1
#
_entry.id   AF-A0ABD2NFV0-F1
#
_cell.length_a   1.000
_cell.length_b   1.000
_cell.length_c   1.000
_cell.angle_alpha   90.00
_cell.angle_beta   90.00
_cell.angle_gamma   90.00
#
_symmetry.space_group_name_H-M   'P 1'
#
loop_
_entity.id
_entity.type
_entity.pdbx_description
1 polymer ?
#
loop_
_entity_poly.entity_id
_entity_poly.type
_entity_poly.pdbx_seq_one_letter_code
_entity_poly.pdbx_strand_id
1 'polypeptide(L)'
;ETKTIYFILTDCDIANLTAAQWELLQHLLKLFQPFEDIKKLITSGYACISEIIPYVATSMPHCDKMSTSKKVAYKLSQTIFVIQQRLPKRFEDITTSKNHLVATVLNPRFKMNFSTNQVQKEKAKQYVLTDSLT
;
A
#
# COMPACT_ATOMS: atom_id res chain seq x y z
N GLU A 1 -8.35 16.00 -4.58
CA GLU A 1 -6.88 15.84 -4.72
C GLU A 1 -6.44 14.94 -5.89
N THR A 2 -7.33 14.65 -6.86
CA THR A 2 -6.95 14.48 -8.27
C THR A 2 -5.97 15.59 -8.71
N LYS A 3 -6.09 16.76 -8.08
CA LYS A 3 -5.18 17.90 -8.14
C LYS A 3 -3.69 17.58 -7.98
N THR A 4 -3.20 16.58 -7.24
CA THR A 4 -1.73 16.41 -7.09
C THR A 4 -1.12 15.66 -8.28
N ILE A 5 -1.77 14.60 -8.76
CA ILE A 5 -1.38 13.94 -10.03
C ILE A 5 -1.68 14.88 -11.19
N TYR A 6 -2.82 15.57 -11.18
CA TYR A 6 -3.15 16.61 -12.15
C TYR A 6 -2.16 17.77 -12.10
N PHE A 7 -1.65 18.20 -10.95
CA PHE A 7 -0.67 19.28 -10.81
C PHE A 7 0.71 18.88 -11.37
N ILE A 8 1.16 17.65 -11.07
CA ILE A 8 2.36 17.08 -11.69
C ILE A 8 2.17 16.93 -13.21
N LEU A 9 0.95 16.63 -13.65
CA LEU A 9 0.61 16.55 -15.07
C LEU A 9 0.41 17.92 -15.72
N THR A 10 -0.01 18.97 -15.02
CA THR A 10 -0.21 20.32 -15.60
C THR A 10 1.09 21.06 -15.85
N ASP A 11 2.16 20.71 -15.15
CA ASP A 11 3.52 21.16 -15.48
C ASP A 11 4.14 20.36 -16.64
N CYS A 12 3.55 19.22 -16.99
CA CYS A 12 3.86 18.52 -18.23
C CYS A 12 2.96 19.08 -19.33
N ASP A 13 3.52 19.35 -20.50
CA ASP A 13 2.71 19.62 -21.68
C ASP A 13 2.05 18.30 -22.15
N ILE A 14 0.95 17.93 -21.49
CA ILE A 14 0.24 16.66 -21.70
C ILE A 14 -0.16 16.50 -23.16
N ALA A 15 -0.46 17.62 -23.83
CA ALA A 15 -0.85 17.64 -25.23
C ALA A 15 0.28 17.19 -26.17
N ASN A 16 1.54 17.35 -25.75
CA ASN A 16 2.73 17.05 -26.55
C ASN A 16 3.50 15.81 -26.09
N LEU A 17 2.88 14.94 -25.29
CA LEU A 17 3.50 13.67 -24.91
C LEU A 17 3.62 12.73 -26.13
N THR A 18 4.81 12.19 -26.32
CA THR A 18 5.08 11.13 -27.28
C THR A 18 4.34 9.84 -26.90
N ALA A 19 4.12 8.94 -27.87
CA ALA A 19 3.50 7.63 -27.62
C ALA A 19 4.22 6.82 -26.52
N ALA A 20 5.56 6.92 -26.44
CA ALA A 20 6.35 6.25 -25.41
C ALA A 20 6.12 6.83 -24.00
N GLN A 21 5.95 8.15 -23.89
CA GLN A 21 5.64 8.82 -22.63
C GLN A 21 4.20 8.52 -22.17
N TRP A 22 3.24 8.47 -23.09
CA TRP A 22 1.87 8.03 -22.80
C TRP A 22 1.83 6.60 -22.24
N GLU A 23 2.57 5.70 -22.87
CA GLU A 23 2.67 4.32 -22.39
C GLU A 23 3.31 4.26 -20.99
N LEU A 24 4.36 5.05 -20.74
CA LEU A 24 4.99 5.13 -19.41
C LEU A 24 4.00 5.64 -18.36
N LEU A 25 3.23 6.68 -18.68
CA LEU A 25 2.22 7.25 -17.79
C LEU A 25 1.15 6.21 -17.43
N GLN A 26 0.67 5.43 -18.39
CA GLN A 26 -0.28 4.35 -18.13
C GLN A 26 0.28 3.31 -17.17
N HIS A 27 1.57 2.96 -17.30
CA HIS A 27 2.23 2.05 -16.36
C HIS A 27 2.38 2.66 -14.97
N LEU A 28 2.73 3.94 -14.86
CA LEU A 28 2.80 4.65 -13.58
C LEU A 28 1.44 4.71 -12.89
N LEU A 29 0.36 5.02 -13.61
CA LEU A 29 -0.99 5.05 -13.05
C LEU A 29 -1.38 3.68 -12.49
N LYS A 30 -1.11 2.59 -13.23
CA LYS A 30 -1.36 1.23 -12.74
C LYS A 30 -0.48 0.87 -11.53
N LEU A 31 0.75 1.36 -11.47
CA LEU A 31 1.65 1.15 -10.34
C LEU A 31 1.14 1.85 -9.09
N PHE A 32 0.62 3.08 -9.26
CA PHE A 32 0.14 3.89 -8.15
C PHE A 32 -1.29 3.62 -7.71
N GLN A 33 -2.07 2.89 -8.51
CA GLN A 33 -3.46 2.52 -8.22
C GLN A 33 -3.72 2.05 -6.77
N PRO A 34 -3.00 1.07 -6.20
CA PRO A 34 -3.28 0.61 -4.83
C PRO A 34 -3.14 1.72 -3.78
N PHE A 35 -2.23 2.69 -3.98
CA PHE A 35 -2.08 3.81 -3.05
C PHE A 35 -3.22 4.82 -3.16
N GLU A 36 -3.75 5.02 -4.37
CA GLU A 36 -4.93 5.85 -4.57
C GLU A 36 -6.18 5.20 -3.94
N ASP A 37 -6.30 3.88 -4.00
CA ASP A 37 -7.41 3.15 -3.37
C ASP A 37 -7.34 3.25 -1.83
N ILE A 38 -6.15 3.13 -1.24
CA ILE A 38 -5.92 3.35 0.20
C ILE A 38 -6.28 4.78 0.58
N LYS A 39 -5.84 5.76 -0.22
CA LYS A 39 -6.14 7.16 0.01
C LYS A 39 -7.66 7.41 0.00
N LYS A 40 -8.37 6.89 -1.00
CA LYS A 40 -9.83 7.01 -1.11
C LYS A 40 -10.52 6.44 0.12
N LEU A 41 -10.09 5.26 0.57
CA LEU A 41 -10.60 4.66 1.80
C LEU A 41 -10.38 5.59 3.00
N ILE A 42 -9.16 6.09 3.20
CA ILE A 42 -8.85 7.01 4.31
C ILE A 42 -9.74 8.26 4.26
N THR A 43 -9.97 8.81 3.07
CA THR A 43 -10.80 10.01 2.88
C THR A 43 -12.30 9.74 2.90
N SER A 44 -12.75 8.49 2.87
CA SER A 44 -14.17 8.13 2.77
C SER A 44 -14.97 8.41 4.05
N GLY A 45 -14.30 8.73 5.16
CA GLY A 45 -14.92 8.87 6.48
C GLY A 45 -15.24 7.53 7.17
N TYR A 46 -15.15 6.41 6.45
CA TYR A 46 -15.33 5.05 6.97
C TYR A 46 -14.02 4.31 7.23
N ALA A 47 -12.90 5.01 7.16
CA ALA A 47 -11.57 4.44 7.32
C ALA A 47 -11.42 3.77 8.70
N CYS A 48 -11.10 2.48 8.71
CA CYS A 48 -10.84 1.76 9.95
C CYS A 48 -9.34 1.53 10.15
N ILE A 49 -8.84 1.61 11.38
CA ILE A 49 -7.44 1.25 11.64
C ILE A 49 -7.15 -0.24 11.42
N SER A 50 -8.19 -1.09 11.41
CA SER A 50 -8.09 -2.54 11.13
C SER A 50 -7.69 -2.88 9.69
N GLU A 51 -7.80 -1.89 8.80
CA GLU A 51 -7.63 -2.04 7.36
C GLU A 51 -6.18 -1.81 6.94
N ILE A 52 -5.41 -1.02 7.70
CA ILE A 52 -4.07 -0.56 7.31
C ILE A 52 -3.09 -1.71 7.12
N ILE A 53 -3.08 -2.71 8.01
CA ILE A 53 -2.16 -3.87 7.90
C ILE A 53 -2.45 -4.69 6.63
N PRO A 54 -3.70 -5.11 6.35
CA PRO A 54 -4.06 -5.74 5.08
C PRO A 54 -3.65 -4.94 3.85
N TYR A 55 -3.80 -3.61 3.88
CA TYR A 55 -3.42 -2.76 2.75
C TYR A 55 -1.91 -2.73 2.51
N VAL A 56 -1.11 -2.59 3.56
CA VAL A 56 0.36 -2.64 3.44
C VAL A 56 0.79 -4.02 2.94
N ALA A 57 0.22 -5.08 3.49
CA ALA A 57 0.52 -6.46 3.11
C ALA A 57 0.16 -6.79 1.65
N THR A 58 -0.90 -6.18 1.10
CA THR A 58 -1.33 -6.41 -0.30
C THR A 58 -0.66 -5.49 -1.31
N SER A 59 -0.14 -4.34 -0.88
CA SER A 59 0.57 -3.38 -1.75
C SER A 59 1.92 -3.89 -2.24
N MET A 60 2.66 -4.65 -1.41
CA MET A 60 3.95 -5.23 -1.79
C MET A 60 3.84 -6.26 -2.93
N PRO A 61 2.96 -7.28 -2.84
CA PRO A 61 2.73 -8.22 -3.94
C PRO A 61 2.30 -7.56 -5.26
N HIS A 62 1.61 -6.41 -5.22
CA HIS A 62 1.26 -5.65 -6.42
C HIS A 62 2.50 -5.09 -7.13
N CYS A 63 3.44 -4.54 -6.36
CA CYS A 63 4.73 -4.05 -6.88
C CYS A 63 5.55 -5.21 -7.46
N ASP A 64 5.56 -6.37 -6.77
CA ASP A 64 6.27 -7.56 -7.23
C ASP A 64 5.69 -8.08 -8.56
N LYS A 65 4.36 -8.16 -8.69
CA LYS A 65 3.70 -8.54 -9.94
C LYS A 65 4.03 -7.60 -11.10
N MET A 66 4.21 -6.31 -10.85
CA MET A 66 4.65 -5.37 -11.90
C MET A 66 6.11 -5.55 -12.30
N SER A 67 6.97 -5.93 -11.36
CA SER A 67 8.39 -6.18 -11.63
C SER A 67 8.66 -7.42 -12.49
N THR A 68 7.72 -8.37 -12.57
CA THR A 68 7.87 -9.57 -13.42
C THR A 68 7.50 -9.32 -14.89
N SER A 69 6.78 -8.23 -15.19
CA SER A 69 6.50 -7.84 -16.57
C SER A 69 7.74 -7.20 -17.21
N LYS A 70 8.41 -7.91 -18.12
CA LYS A 70 9.64 -7.45 -18.81
C LYS A 70 9.53 -6.03 -19.39
N LYS A 71 8.35 -5.68 -19.93
CA LYS A 71 8.07 -4.36 -20.54
C LYS A 71 8.00 -3.23 -19.52
N VAL A 72 7.46 -3.52 -18.33
CA VAL A 72 7.27 -2.55 -17.23
C VAL A 72 8.53 -2.45 -16.38
N ALA A 73 9.15 -3.59 -16.09
CA ALA A 73 10.36 -3.70 -15.27
C ALA A 73 11.51 -2.88 -15.86
N TYR A 74 11.73 -2.91 -17.18
CA TYR A 74 12.78 -2.10 -17.78
C TYR A 74 12.55 -0.59 -17.61
N LYS A 75 11.30 -0.12 -17.79
CA LYS A 75 10.95 1.31 -17.75
C LYS A 75 10.76 1.87 -16.34
N LEU A 76 10.37 1.05 -15.37
CA LEU A 76 10.00 1.47 -14.02
C LEU A 76 10.79 0.76 -12.90
N SER A 77 11.84 0.01 -13.22
CA SER A 77 12.65 -0.75 -12.25
C SER A 77 13.07 0.07 -11.04
N GLN A 78 13.63 1.26 -11.25
CA GLN A 78 14.07 2.13 -10.17
C GLN A 78 12.90 2.58 -9.28
N THR A 79 11.78 2.99 -9.89
CA THR A 79 10.59 3.41 -9.15
C THR A 79 10.03 2.27 -8.31
N ILE A 80 9.91 1.07 -8.88
CA ILE A 80 9.43 -0.11 -8.18
C ILE A 80 10.37 -0.48 -7.03
N PHE A 81 11.69 -0.47 -7.28
CA PHE A 81 12.70 -0.73 -6.26
C PHE A 81 12.61 0.26 -5.08
N VAL A 82 12.48 1.57 -5.37
CA VAL A 82 12.33 2.60 -4.34
C VAL A 82 11.05 2.37 -3.51
N ILE A 83 9.93 2.02 -4.16
CA ILE A 83 8.68 1.71 -3.45
C ILE A 83 8.86 0.50 -2.54
N GLN A 84 9.43 -0.60 -3.05
CA GLN A 84 9.68 -1.82 -2.27
C GLN A 84 10.60 -1.57 -1.06
N GLN A 85 11.57 -0.68 -1.18
CA GLN A 85 12.48 -0.34 -0.07
C GLN A 85 11.88 0.63 0.95
N ARG A 86 11.07 1.60 0.50
CA ARG A 86 10.54 2.66 1.37
C ARG A 86 9.22 2.32 2.01
N LEU A 87 8.37 1.55 1.35
CA LEU A 87 7.03 1.26 1.83
C LEU A 87 7.03 0.49 3.16
N PRO A 88 7.84 -0.58 3.35
CA PRO A 88 7.89 -1.28 4.62
C PRO A 88 8.36 -0.37 5.77
N LYS A 89 9.40 0.43 5.53
CA LYS A 89 9.96 1.36 6.52
C LYS A 89 8.96 2.44 6.93
N ARG A 90 8.18 2.95 5.96
CA ARG A 90 7.18 4.00 6.22
C ARG A 90 6.04 3.50 7.12
N PHE A 91 5.73 2.21 7.08
CA PHE A 91 4.62 1.62 7.83
C PHE A 91 5.09 0.71 8.98
N GLU A 92 6.38 0.71 9.31
CA GLU A 92 6.94 -0.17 10.34
C GLU A 92 6.29 0.08 11.71
N ASP A 93 6.22 1.34 12.13
CA ASP A 93 5.61 1.73 13.41
C ASP A 93 4.12 1.36 13.47
N ILE A 94 3.41 1.55 12.36
CA ILE A 94 1.97 1.29 12.28
C ILE A 94 1.70 -0.21 12.33
N THR A 95 2.43 -1.00 11.54
CA THR A 95 2.26 -2.46 11.44
C THR A 95 2.75 -3.21 12.68
N THR A 96 3.52 -2.56 13.55
CA THR A 96 3.96 -3.12 14.84
C THR A 96 3.19 -2.59 16.04
N SER A 97 2.39 -1.53 15.85
CA SER A 97 1.60 -0.96 16.94
C SER A 97 0.49 -1.89 17.43
N LYS A 98 0.27 -1.89 18.76
CA LYS A 98 -0.77 -2.68 19.42
C LYS A 98 -2.16 -2.44 18.82
N ASN A 99 -2.58 -1.18 18.69
CA ASN A 99 -3.94 -0.83 18.27
C ASN A 99 -4.25 -1.33 16.85
N HIS A 100 -3.32 -1.17 15.91
CA HIS A 100 -3.52 -1.64 14.53
C HIS A 100 -3.53 -3.17 14.47
N LEU A 101 -2.67 -3.85 15.24
CA LEU A 101 -2.65 -5.31 15.32
C LEU A 101 -3.95 -5.87 15.88
N VAL A 102 -4.37 -5.38 17.04
CA VAL A 102 -5.61 -5.82 17.69
C VAL A 102 -6.81 -5.54 16.80
N ALA A 103 -6.95 -4.31 16.27
CA ALA A 103 -8.06 -3.96 15.40
C ALA A 103 -8.12 -4.82 14.14
N THR A 104 -6.97 -5.11 13.51
CA THR A 104 -6.90 -5.99 12.33
C THR A 104 -7.36 -7.40 12.67
N VAL A 105 -6.89 -7.97 13.79
CA VAL A 105 -7.22 -9.34 14.20
C VAL A 105 -8.69 -9.48 14.60
N LEU A 106 -9.24 -8.49 15.31
CA LEU A 106 -10.64 -8.47 15.71
C LEU A 106 -11.58 -8.27 14.52
N ASN A 107 -11.10 -7.73 13.40
CA ASN A 107 -11.92 -7.61 12.20
C ASN A 107 -12.12 -8.98 11.54
N PRO A 108 -13.37 -9.48 11.46
CA PRO A 108 -13.66 -10.82 10.94
C PRO A 108 -13.30 -10.99 9.46
N ARG A 109 -13.15 -9.89 8.70
CA ARG A 109 -12.69 -9.93 7.30
C ARG A 109 -11.22 -10.30 7.19
N PHE A 110 -10.40 -9.95 8.18
CA PHE A 110 -8.94 -10.06 8.10
C PHE A 110 -8.39 -11.15 9.01
N LYS A 111 -8.79 -11.16 10.29
CA LYS A 111 -8.30 -12.11 11.29
C LYS A 111 -6.76 -12.11 11.28
N MET A 112 -6.14 -13.29 11.27
CA MET A 112 -4.68 -13.48 11.22
C MET A 112 -4.11 -13.57 9.80
N ASN A 113 -4.93 -13.39 8.76
CA ASN A 113 -4.55 -13.70 7.37
C ASN A 113 -3.50 -12.73 6.79
N PHE A 114 -3.41 -11.53 7.35
CA PHE A 114 -2.54 -10.46 6.84
C PHE A 114 -1.32 -10.21 7.73
N SER A 115 -1.08 -11.06 8.73
CA SER A 115 0.13 -10.96 9.53
C SER A 115 1.34 -11.44 8.72
N THR A 116 2.30 -10.55 8.51
CA THR A 116 3.44 -10.74 7.58
C THR A 116 4.50 -11.70 8.12
N ASN A 117 4.54 -11.93 9.44
CA ASN A 117 5.46 -12.89 10.05
C ASN A 117 4.89 -13.48 11.35
N GLN A 118 5.52 -14.57 11.82
CA GLN A 118 5.07 -15.28 13.02
C GLN A 118 5.15 -14.42 14.28
N VAL A 119 6.16 -13.55 14.39
CA VAL A 119 6.34 -12.66 15.55
C VAL A 119 5.14 -11.71 15.68
N GLN A 120 4.68 -11.15 14.57
CA GLN A 120 3.51 -10.27 14.53
C GLN A 120 2.24 -11.03 14.93
N LYS A 121 2.09 -12.30 14.51
CA LYS A 121 0.97 -13.16 14.93
C LYS A 121 0.95 -13.39 16.43
N GLU A 122 2.09 -13.74 17.02
CA GLU A 122 2.18 -14.02 18.46
C GLU A 122 1.95 -12.74 19.29
N LYS A 123 2.50 -11.60 18.87
CA LYS A 123 2.23 -10.30 19.51
C LYS A 123 0.74 -9.96 19.48
N ALA A 124 0.09 -10.13 18.33
CA ALA A 124 -1.34 -9.82 18.21
C ALA A 124 -2.20 -10.72 19.10
N LYS A 125 -1.91 -12.03 19.17
CA LYS A 125 -2.58 -12.94 20.12
C LYS A 125 -2.36 -12.50 21.57
N GLN A 126 -1.12 -12.19 21.94
CA GLN A 126 -0.79 -11.75 23.28
C GLN A 126 -1.59 -10.49 23.66
N TYR A 127 -1.65 -9.49 22.78
CA TYR A 127 -2.40 -8.26 23.04
C TYR A 127 -3.90 -8.51 23.22
N VAL A 128 -4.50 -9.35 22.36
CA VAL A 128 -5.92 -9.71 22.48
C VAL A 128 -6.21 -10.40 23.81
N LEU A 129 -5.34 -11.33 24.24
CA LEU A 129 -5.49 -12.04 25.51
C LEU A 129 -5.31 -11.12 26.72
N THR A 130 -4.33 -10.21 26.70
CA THR A 130 -4.13 -9.28 27.82
C THR A 130 -5.23 -8.24 27.94
N ASP A 131 -5.79 -7.76 26.82
CA ASP A 131 -6.87 -6.76 26.84
C ASP A 131 -8.24 -7.36 27.18
N SER A 132 -8.40 -8.68 27.10
CA SER A 132 -9.63 -9.38 27.53
C SER A 132 -9.61 -9.79 29.00
N LEU A 133 -8.50 -9.54 29.71
CA LEU A 133 -8.30 -9.84 31.13
C LEU A 133 -8.33 -8.59 32.03
N THR A 134 -8.58 -7.41 31.47
CA THR A 134 -8.75 -6.11 32.15
C THR A 134 -10.12 -5.55 31.90
#